data_AF-A0A3C0FM29-F1
#
_entry.id   AF-A0A3C0FM29-F1
#
_cell.length_a   1.000
_cell.length_b   1.000
_cell.length_c   1.000
_cell.angle_alpha   90.00
_cell.angle_beta   90.00
_cell.angle_gamma   90.00
#
_symmetry.space_group_name_H-M   'P 1'
#
loop_
_entity.id
_entity.type
_entity.pdbx_description
1 polymer ?
#
loop_
_entity_poly.entity_id
_entity_poly.type
_entity_poly.pdbx_seq_one_letter_code
_entity_poly.pdbx_strand_id
1 'polypeptide(L)' 'MASEIQPFVGFDYGVISQDVSEPLEGGRLSGWSTGFKIRGPNLNLSLTYAQAIDAPSFVNHRNSEVYFSATVAF' A
#
# COMPACT_ATOMS: atom_id res chain seq x y z
N MET A 1 -3.77 26.61 13.81
CA MET A 1 -3.77 25.13 13.96
C MET A 1 -2.51 24.61 13.29
N ALA A 2 -1.68 23.83 13.99
CA ALA A 2 -0.43 23.32 13.43
C ALA A 2 -0.71 22.13 12.50
N SER A 3 0.09 21.99 11.44
CA SER A 3 0.06 20.79 10.60
C SER A 3 0.90 19.70 11.26
N GLU A 4 0.37 18.48 11.30
CA GLU A 4 1.09 17.30 11.80
C GLU A 4 1.75 16.58 10.62
N ILE A 5 3.03 16.21 10.77
CA ILE A 5 3.72 15.32 9.84
C ILE A 5 3.94 13.98 10.55
N GLN A 6 3.40 12.91 9.98
CA GLN A 6 3.46 11.56 10.54
C GLN A 6 4.17 10.61 9.57
N PRO A 7 5.46 10.31 9.75
CA PRO A 7 6.15 9.26 9.00
C PRO A 7 5.66 7.87 9.44
N PHE A 8 5.76 6.88 8.55
CA PHE A 8 5.42 5.49 8.87
C PHE A 8 6.23 4.47 8.07
N VAL A 9 6.23 3.24 8.59
CA VAL A 9 6.64 2.01 7.90
C VAL A 9 5.53 0.99 8.11
N GLY A 10 5.21 0.21 7.08
CA GLY A 10 4.21 -0.84 7.10
C GLY A 10 4.73 -2.15 6.55
N PHE A 11 4.17 -3.25 7.02
CA PHE A 11 4.34 -4.58 6.47
C PHE A 11 2.97 -5.24 6.39
N ASP A 12 2.65 -5.81 5.23
CA ASP A 12 1.35 -6.39 4.95
C ASP A 12 1.51 -7.81 4.41
N TYR A 13 0.59 -8.70 4.81
CA TYR A 13 0.53 -10.10 4.37
C TYR A 13 -0.92 -10.48 4.10
N GLY A 14 -1.19 -11.03 2.91
CA GLY A 14 -2.53 -11.44 2.47
C GLY A 14 -2.52 -12.83 1.85
N VAL A 15 -3.62 -13.57 2.05
CA VAL A 15 -3.82 -14.91 1.48
C VAL A 15 -5.24 -15.00 0.93
N ILE A 16 -5.36 -15.53 -0.28
CA ILE A 16 -6.63 -15.97 -0.86
C ILE A 16 -6.58 -17.50 -0.93
N SER A 17 -7.55 -18.15 -0.27
CA SER A 17 -7.72 -19.61 -0.29
C SER A 17 -9.00 -19.91 -1.05
N GLN A 18 -8.86 -20.41 -2.29
CA GLN A 18 -9.97 -20.79 -3.16
C GLN A 18 -9.71 -22.17 -3.80
N ASP A 19 -10.62 -22.60 -4.67
CA ASP A 19 -10.65 -23.93 -5.27
C ASP A 19 -9.26 -24.31 -5.82
N VAL A 20 -8.75 -25.46 -5.37
CA VAL A 20 -7.42 -25.96 -5.77
C VAL A 20 -7.35 -26.32 -7.25
N SER A 21 -8.50 -26.41 -7.93
CA SER A 21 -8.57 -26.65 -9.36
C SER A 21 -8.31 -25.41 -10.23
N GLU A 22 -8.38 -24.20 -9.66
CA GLU A 22 -8.13 -22.94 -10.38
C GLU A 22 -6.88 -22.22 -9.84
N PRO A 23 -5.68 -22.51 -10.41
CA PRO A 23 -4.39 -22.07 -9.83
C PRO A 23 -4.15 -20.56 -9.85
N LEU A 24 -5.00 -19.78 -10.53
CA LEU A 24 -4.96 -18.31 -10.56
C LEU A 24 -5.87 -17.65 -9.51
N GLU A 25 -6.71 -18.44 -8.83
CA GLU A 25 -7.68 -17.95 -7.85
C GLU A 25 -7.15 -17.96 -6.41
N GLY A 26 -5.99 -18.57 -6.17
CA GLY A 26 -5.37 -18.69 -4.85
C GLY A 26 -3.94 -18.18 -4.80
N GLY A 27 -3.47 -17.81 -3.60
CA GLY A 27 -2.08 -17.42 -3.41
C GLY A 27 -1.83 -16.60 -2.16
N ARG A 28 -0.56 -16.25 -1.96
CA ARG A 28 -0.09 -15.37 -0.88
C ARG A 28 0.66 -14.18 -1.46
N LEU A 29 0.50 -13.02 -0.84
CA LEU A 29 1.20 -11.79 -1.18
C LEU A 29 1.75 -11.17 0.12
N SER A 30 2.98 -10.70 0.07
CA SER A 30 3.64 -9.97 1.15
C SER A 30 4.32 -8.73 0.60
N GLY A 31 4.42 -7.67 1.40
CA GLY A 31 5.07 -6.44 0.99
C GLY A 31 5.38 -5.51 2.14
N TRP A 32 6.25 -4.54 1.87
CA TRP A 32 6.55 -3.45 2.80
C TRP A 32 6.19 -2.11 2.18
N SER A 33 5.93 -1.12 3.03
CA SER A 33 5.68 0.25 2.62
C SER A 33 6.33 1.25 3.57
N THR A 34 6.60 2.45 3.06
CA THR A 34 7.02 3.58 3.88
C THR A 34 6.49 4.87 3.29
N GLY A 35 6.38 5.90 4.10
CA GLY A 35 5.89 7.18 3.64
C GLY A 35 5.64 8.15 4.77
N PHE A 36 4.86 9.18 4.45
CA PHE A 36 4.42 10.17 5.42
C PHE A 36 3.01 10.66 5.11
N LYS A 37 2.34 11.13 6.16
CA LYS A 37 1.04 11.81 6.09
C LYS A 37 1.21 13.22 6.62
N ILE A 38 0.61 14.20 5.93
CA ILE A 38 0.49 15.57 6.41
C ILE A 38 -0.98 15.79 6.72
N ARG A 39 -1.30 16.20 7.95
CA ARG A 39 -2.66 16.51 8.39
C ARG A 39 -2.76 17.97 8.79
N GLY A 40 -3.66 18.69 8.12
CA GLY A 40 -3.92 20.09 8.37
C GLY A 40 -5.42 20.40 8.30
N PRO A 41 -5.83 21.60 8.73
CA PRO A 41 -7.24 22.00 8.77
C PRO A 41 -7.90 22.06 7.38
N ASN A 42 -7.13 22.40 6.34
CA ASN A 42 -7.63 22.57 4.97
C ASN A 42 -6.97 21.65 3.95
N LEU A 43 -5.92 20.93 4.35
CA LEU A 43 -5.13 20.10 3.45
C LEU A 43 -4.68 18.83 4.19
N ASN A 44 -5.00 17.68 3.61
CA ASN A 44 -4.47 16.39 4.02
C ASN A 44 -3.74 15.75 2.83
N LEU A 45 -2.49 15.33 3.04
CA LEU A 45 -1.68 14.67 2.02
C LEU A 45 -1.18 13.32 2.53
N SER A 46 -1.02 12.36 1.63
CA SER A 46 -0.26 11.14 1.89
C SER A 46 0.59 10.76 0.69
N LEU A 47 1.84 10.41 0.95
CA LEU A 47 2.74 9.80 -0.03
C LEU A 47 3.26 8.48 0.55
N THR A 48 3.13 7.41 -0.22
CA THR A 48 3.56 6.06 0.15
C THR A 48 4.37 5.46 -0.97
N TYR A 49 5.56 4.93 -0.66
CA TYR A 49 6.28 3.98 -1.49
C TYR A 49 5.99 2.57 -0.97
N ALA A 50 5.69 1.63 -1.87
CA ALA A 50 5.42 0.25 -1.52
C ALA A 50 6.17 -0.71 -2.45
N GLN A 51 6.55 -1.87 -1.93
CA GLN A 51 7.23 -2.90 -2.69
C GLN A 51 6.81 -4.28 -2.21
N ALA A 52 6.43 -5.13 -3.17
CA ALA A 52 6.17 -6.54 -2.91
C ALA A 52 7.47 -7.27 -2.53
N ILE A 53 7.37 -8.18 -1.58
CA ILE A 53 8.45 -9.11 -1.18
C ILE A 53 8.19 -10.46 -1.86
N ASP A 54 6.99 -11.00 -1.70
CA ASP A 54 6.53 -12.23 -2.34
C ASP A 54 5.16 -12.01 -3.00
N ALA A 55 4.92 -12.57 -4.18
CA ALA A 55 3.58 -12.77 -4.75
C ALA A 55 3.54 -14.01 -5.65
N PRO A 56 2.36 -14.48 -6.06
CA PRO A 56 2.24 -15.56 -7.03
C PRO A 56 2.79 -15.14 -8.40
N SER A 57 3.41 -16.08 -9.12
CA SER A 57 4.09 -15.82 -10.40
C SER A 57 3.20 -15.28 -11.51
N PHE A 58 1.89 -15.48 -11.41
CA PHE A 58 0.90 -14.96 -12.35
C PHE A 58 0.49 -13.50 -12.08
N VAL A 59 0.87 -12.95 -10.92
CA VAL A 59 0.70 -11.53 -10.62
C VAL A 59 1.88 -10.77 -11.20
N ASN A 60 1.61 -9.75 -12.03
CA ASN A 60 2.68 -8.93 -12.58
C ASN A 60 3.29 -8.06 -11.47
N HIS A 61 4.49 -8.41 -11.02
CA HIS A 61 5.21 -7.63 -10.03
C HIS A 61 5.79 -6.38 -10.68
N ARG A 62 5.17 -5.21 -10.47
CA ARG A 62 5.95 -3.98 -10.51
C ARG A 62 6.85 -3.99 -9.28
N ASN A 63 8.17 -3.92 -9.46
CA ASN A 63 9.14 -3.98 -8.36
C ASN A 63 8.89 -2.92 -7.27
N SER A 64 8.11 -1.88 -7.58
CA SER A 64 7.75 -0.82 -6.65
C SER A 64 6.54 -0.04 -7.15
N GLU A 65 5.77 0.52 -6.22
CA GLU A 65 4.63 1.39 -6.48
C GLU A 65 4.71 2.66 -5.62
N VAL A 66 4.18 3.76 -6.14
CA VAL A 66 4.06 5.03 -5.41
C VAL A 66 2.60 5.43 -5.40
N TYR A 67 2.06 5.62 -4.19
CA TYR A 67 0.71 6.09 -3.96
C TYR A 67 0.74 7.52 -3.45
N PHE A 68 -0.07 8.37 -4.06
CA PHE A 68 -0.26 9.74 -3.64
C PHE A 68 -1.75 10.03 -3.45
N SER A 69 -2.10 10.74 -2.38
CA SER A 69 -3.45 11.25 -2.14
C SER A 69 -3.39 12.66 -1.57
N ALA A 70 -4.34 13.48 -2.00
CA ALA A 70 -4.51 14.85 -1.55
C ALA A 70 -5.99 15.17 -1.39
N THR A 71 -6.36 15.67 -0.21
CA THR A 71 -7.72 16.14 0.08
C THR A 71 -7.63 17.58 0.52
N VAL A 72 -8.39 18.45 -0.16
CA VAL A 72 -8.54 19.87 0.19
C VAL A 72 -9.94 20.09 0.74
N ALA A 73 -10.03 20.75 1.89
CA ALA A 73 -11.30 21.16 2.49
C ALA A 73 -11.45 22.68 2.40
N PHE A 74 -12.58 23.11 1.85
CA PHE A 74 -12.99 24.51 1.67
C PHE A 74 -14.33 24.77 2.36
#